data_AF-A0A2E2WQD5-F1
#
_entry.id   AF-A0A2E2WQD5-F1
#
_cell.length_a   1.000
_cell.length_b   1.000
_cell.length_c   1.000
_cell.angle_alpha   90.00
_cell.angle_beta   90.00
_cell.angle_gamma   90.00
#
_symmetry.space_group_name_H-M   'P 1'
#
loop_
_entity.id
_entity.type
_entity.pdbx_description
1 polymer ?
#
loop_
_entity_poly.entity_id
_entity_poly.type
_entity_poly.pdbx_seq_one_letter_code
_entity_poly.pdbx_strand_id
1 'polypeptide(L)' 'MRNSINNITQFYNNNFSLSTKRVHVFLINFDLFNSDDFKEFLSNDEINRANKIKIVEKRHQFIISRGVVKK' A
#
# COMPACT_ATOMS: atom_id res chain seq x y z
N MET A 1 15.52 -34.54 -16.68
CA MET A 1 15.48 -33.23 -16.00
C MET A 1 14.60 -33.38 -14.76
N ARG A 2 15.15 -33.15 -13.56
CA ARG A 2 14.42 -33.30 -12.29
C ARG A 2 13.59 -32.04 -12.04
N ASN A 3 12.28 -32.19 -11.89
CA ASN A 3 11.42 -31.14 -11.33
C ASN A 3 11.82 -30.94 -9.86
N SER A 4 12.51 -29.84 -9.55
CA SER A 4 12.72 -29.45 -8.16
C SER A 4 11.38 -29.01 -7.59
N ILE A 5 10.80 -29.83 -6.72
CA ILE A 5 9.69 -29.41 -5.86
C ILE A 5 10.22 -28.25 -5.04
N ASN A 6 9.63 -27.06 -5.21
CA ASN A 6 9.91 -25.93 -4.34
C ASN A 6 9.59 -26.38 -2.92
N ASN A 7 10.62 -26.66 -2.12
CA ASN A 7 10.47 -26.93 -0.70
C ASN A 7 9.94 -25.65 -0.06
N ILE A 8 8.62 -25.56 0.08
CA ILE A 8 7.97 -24.56 0.92
C ILE A 8 8.24 -25.00 2.36
N THR A 9 9.41 -24.64 2.88
CA THR A 9 9.69 -24.71 4.31
C THR A 9 8.72 -23.76 5.02
N GLN A 10 7.63 -24.31 5.56
CA GLN A 10 6.71 -23.58 6.43
C GLN A 10 7.38 -23.38 7.79
N PHE A 11 7.83 -22.15 8.05
CA PHE A 11 8.53 -21.78 9.29
C PHE A 11 7.61 -21.51 10.49
N TYR A 12 6.29 -21.70 10.38
CA TYR A 12 5.36 -21.28 11.44
C TYR A 12 4.25 -22.31 11.73
N ASN A 13 4.27 -22.88 12.94
CA ASN A 13 3.18 -23.65 13.57
C ASN A 13 2.04 -22.73 14.06
N ASN A 14 1.61 -21.77 13.25
CA ASN A 14 0.48 -20.93 13.58
C ASN A 14 -0.78 -21.52 12.98
N ASN A 15 -1.88 -21.53 13.74
CA ASN A 15 -3.19 -21.88 13.22
C ASN A 15 -3.62 -20.85 12.17
N PHE A 16 -3.41 -21.16 10.89
CA PHE A 16 -3.88 -20.33 9.79
C PHE A 16 -5.37 -20.56 9.59
N SER A 17 -6.20 -19.58 9.94
CA SER A 17 -7.58 -19.54 9.46
C SER A 17 -7.60 -18.85 8.10
N LEU A 18 -8.12 -19.55 7.09
CA LEU A 18 -8.36 -18.94 5.78
C LEU A 18 -9.42 -17.86 5.94
N SER A 19 -9.08 -16.61 5.60
CA SER A 19 -10.04 -15.52 5.63
C SER A 19 -10.97 -15.64 4.41
N THR A 20 -12.28 -15.52 4.63
CA THR A 20 -13.25 -15.32 3.54
C THR A 20 -13.22 -13.89 2.99
N LYS A 21 -12.45 -12.99 3.62
CA LYS A 21 -12.26 -11.62 3.15
C LYS A 21 -11.44 -11.64 1.87
N ARG A 22 -11.97 -11.01 0.83
CA ARG A 22 -11.23 -10.74 -0.40
C ARG A 22 -10.15 -9.71 -0.09
N VAL A 23 -8.89 -10.13 -0.18
CA VAL A 23 -7.74 -9.24 -0.03
C VAL A 23 -7.29 -8.83 -1.43
N HIS A 24 -7.26 -7.53 -1.68
CA HIS A 24 -6.72 -6.96 -2.90
C HIS A 24 -5.35 -6.38 -2.60
N VAL A 25 -4.34 -6.76 -3.40
CA VAL A 25 -2.97 -6.26 -3.27
C VAL A 25 -2.66 -5.43 -4.50
N PHE A 26 -2.25 -4.18 -4.29
CA PHE A 26 -1.89 -3.25 -5.34
C PHE A 26 -0.41 -2.88 -5.20
N LEU A 27 0.32 -2.93 -6.31
CA LEU A 27 1.67 -2.38 -6.42
C LEU A 27 1.57 -1.01 -7.11
N ILE A 28 2.02 0.04 -6.44
CA ILE A 28 1.95 1.41 -6.94
C ILE A 28 3.37 1.91 -7.18
N ASN A 29 3.67 2.35 -8.42
CA ASN A 29 4.87 3.13 -8.71
C ASN A 29 4.55 4.61 -8.53
N PHE A 30 5.02 5.21 -7.44
CA PHE A 30 4.72 6.60 -7.08
C PHE A 30 5.27 7.63 -8.08
N ASP A 31 6.32 7.30 -8.83
CA ASP A 31 6.96 8.22 -9.78
C ASP A 31 6.07 8.54 -10.99
N LEU A 32 5.03 7.74 -11.22
CA LEU A 32 4.05 7.93 -12.29
C LEU A 32 2.91 8.90 -11.93
N PHE A 33 2.89 9.42 -10.70
CA PHE A 33 1.77 10.19 -10.16
C PHE A 33 2.22 11.54 -9.64
N ASN A 34 1.41 12.57 -9.92
CA ASN A 34 1.54 13.85 -9.24
C ASN A 34 0.65 13.82 -7.99
N SER A 35 1.22 14.13 -6.81
CA SER A 35 0.44 14.14 -5.56
C SER A 35 -0.65 15.20 -5.55
N ASP A 36 -0.50 16.29 -6.31
CA ASP A 36 -1.47 17.38 -6.33
C ASP A 36 -2.81 16.95 -6.92
N ASP A 37 -2.79 16.00 -7.86
CA ASP A 37 -3.98 15.40 -8.49
C ASP A 37 -4.85 14.64 -7.48
N PHE A 38 -4.31 14.33 -6.30
CA PHE A 38 -5.02 13.54 -5.28
C PHE A 38 -5.46 14.36 -4.07
N LYS A 39 -5.08 15.63 -3.96
CA LYS A 39 -5.39 16.47 -2.79
C LYS A 39 -6.89 16.59 -2.52
N GLU A 40 -7.71 16.59 -3.56
CA GLU A 40 -9.18 16.69 -3.45
C GLU A 40 -9.83 15.47 -2.78
N PHE A 41 -9.18 14.30 -2.80
CA PHE A 41 -9.71 13.08 -2.18
C PHE A 41 -9.37 12.97 -0.69
N LEU A 42 -8.51 13.85 -0.17
CA LEU A 42 -8.08 13.82 1.22
C LEU A 42 -9.12 14.49 2.13
N SER A 43 -9.35 13.90 3.30
CA SER A 43 -10.06 14.59 4.38
C SER A 43 -9.18 15.65 5.02
N ASN A 44 -9.79 16.59 5.75
CA ASN A 44 -9.04 17.63 6.48
C ASN A 44 -7.99 17.04 7.43
N ASP A 45 -8.29 15.93 8.10
CA ASP A 45 -7.33 15.25 8.98
C ASP A 45 -6.14 14.66 8.22
N GLU A 46 -6.37 14.12 7.04
CA GLU A 46 -5.31 13.61 6.17
C GLU A 46 -4.45 14.75 5.62
N ILE A 47 -5.06 15.88 5.26
CA ILE A 47 -4.35 17.11 4.87
C ILE A 47 -3.46 17.58 6.02
N ASN A 48 -4.01 17.68 7.23
CA ASN A 48 -3.27 18.05 8.43
C ASN A 48 -2.10 17.09 8.72
N ARG A 49 -2.32 15.78 8.52
CA ARG A 49 -1.27 14.78 8.68
C ARG A 49 -0.20 14.89 7.61
N ALA A 50 -0.57 15.10 6.35
CA ALA A 50 0.36 15.30 5.24
C ALA A 50 1.25 16.53 5.50
N ASN A 51 0.67 17.64 5.97
CA ASN A 51 1.40 18.87 6.28
C ASN A 51 2.44 18.70 7.41
N LYS A 52 2.24 17.74 8.32
CA LYS A 52 3.21 17.42 9.38
C LYS A 52 4.41 16.61 8.87
N ILE A 53 4.33 15.98 7.69
CA ILE A 53 5.41 15.17 7.13
C ILE A 53 6.46 16.10 6.51
N LYS A 54 7.65 16.16 7.12
CA LYS A 54 8.74 17.05 6.66
C LYS A 54 9.38 16.61 5.34
N ILE A 55 9.52 15.29 5.14
CA ILE A 55 10.16 14.74 3.93
C ILE A 55 9.15 14.80 2.78
N VAL A 56 9.47 15.57 1.73
CA VAL A 56 8.60 15.82 0.58
C VAL A 56 8.16 14.52 -0.08
N GLU A 57 9.10 13.63 -0.37
CA GLU A 57 8.82 12.33 -1.00
C GLU A 57 7.83 11.50 -0.18
N LYS A 58 8.00 11.44 1.15
CA LYS A 58 7.08 10.71 2.05
C LYS A 58 5.71 11.36 2.10
N ARG A 59 5.64 12.70 1.99
CA ARG A 59 4.38 13.42 1.90
C ARG A 59 3.64 13.08 0.60
N HIS A 60 4.35 13.05 -0.53
CA HIS A 60 3.78 12.67 -1.83
C HIS A 60 3.28 11.22 -1.81
N GLN A 61 4.10 10.29 -1.33
CA GLN A 61 3.72 8.88 -1.17
C GLN A 61 2.46 8.71 -0.31
N PHE A 62 2.37 9.46 0.80
CA PHE A 62 1.18 9.47 1.64
C PHE A 62 -0.05 9.94 0.86
N ILE A 63 0.02 11.12 0.24
CA ILE A 63 -1.11 11.70 -0.52
C ILE A 63 -1.58 10.76 -1.63
N ILE A 64 -0.66 10.25 -2.46
CA ILE A 64 -0.96 9.35 -3.57
C ILE A 64 -1.60 8.05 -3.05
N SER A 65 -1.02 7.44 -2.00
CA SER A 65 -1.57 6.19 -1.45
C SER A 65 -3.00 6.35 -0.91
N ARG A 66 -3.32 7.50 -0.30
CA ARG A 66 -4.68 7.80 0.16
C ARG A 66 -5.62 8.07 -1.01
N GLY A 67 -5.15 8.81 -2.01
CA GLY A 67 -5.91 9.10 -3.22
C GLY A 67 -6.28 7.85 -4.03
N VAL A 68 -5.31 6.96 -4.29
CA VAL A 68 -5.51 5.73 -5.07
C VAL A 68 -6.50 4.77 -4.42
N VAL A 69 -6.55 4.73 -3.08
CA VAL A 69 -7.51 3.86 -2.36
C VAL A 69 -8.93 4.41 -2.39
N LYS A 70 -9.09 5.73 -2.58
CA LYS A 70 -10.38 6.43 -2.50
C LYS A 70 -11.01 6.73 -3.84
N LYS A 71 -10.20 6.90 -4.89
CA LYS A 71 -10.65 7.00 -6.27
C LYS A 71 -11.17 5.66 -6.76
#